data_AF-A0A923XM40-F1
#
_entry.id   AF-A0A923XM40-F1
#
_cell.length_a   1.000
_cell.length_b   1.000
_cell.length_c   1.000
_cell.angle_alpha   90.00
_cell.angle_beta   90.00
_cell.angle_gamma   90.00
#
_symmetry.space_group_name_H-M   'P 1'
#
loop_
_entity.id
_entity.type
_entity.pdbx_description
1 polymer ?
#
loop_
_entity_poly.entity_id
_entity_poly.type
_entity_poly.pdbx_seq_one_letter_code
_entity_poly.pdbx_strand_id
1 'polypeptide(L)'
;MKILPGPVRIVCLTEETTEWLYLLGEEARIVGISGYTVRPRRAREEKPKVSAFISAKIDKILALEPDCVFGFSDLQADIASELIRKGVQVTVFNQRSVDEIFSVLYQVAAMVG
;
A
#
# COMPACT_ATOMS: atom_id res chain seq x y z
N MET A 1 1.71 -28.12 1.49
CA MET A 1 1.25 -26.94 2.25
C MET A 1 0.92 -25.87 1.22
N LYS A 2 -0.37 -25.52 1.04
CA LYS A 2 -0.77 -24.50 0.07
C LYS A 2 -0.43 -23.15 0.69
N ILE A 3 0.62 -22.49 0.20
CA ILE A 3 0.92 -21.11 0.60
C ILE A 3 -0.33 -20.31 0.25
N LEU A 4 -0.99 -19.71 1.24
CA LEU A 4 -2.07 -18.77 0.97
C LEU A 4 -1.48 -17.67 0.09
N PRO A 5 -2.11 -17.30 -1.05
CA PRO A 5 -1.62 -16.18 -1.81
C PRO A 5 -1.57 -14.99 -0.86
N GLY A 6 -0.45 -14.26 -0.86
CA GLY A 6 -0.34 -13.00 -0.15
C GLY A 6 -1.44 -12.01 -0.55
N PRO A 7 -1.50 -10.80 0.04
CA PRO A 7 -2.59 -9.87 -0.25
C PRO A 7 -2.79 -9.66 -1.75
N VAL A 8 -4.06 -9.63 -2.17
CA VAL A 8 -4.49 -9.53 -3.57
C VAL A 8 -5.33 -8.29 -3.84
N ARG A 9 -5.71 -7.53 -2.80
CA ARG A 9 -6.45 -6.27 -2.88
C ARG A 9 -5.78 -5.21 -2.01
N ILE A 10 -4.71 -4.65 -2.52
CA ILE A 10 -3.81 -3.75 -1.80
C ILE A 10 -4.18 -2.29 -2.07
N VAL A 11 -4.28 -1.50 -1.00
CA VAL A 11 -4.23 -0.03 -1.10
C VAL A 11 -2.85 0.46 -0.67
N CYS A 12 -2.19 1.21 -1.56
CA CYS A 12 -0.89 1.83 -1.28
C CYS A 12 -1.10 3.30 -0.89
N LEU A 13 -0.78 3.66 0.36
CA LEU A 13 -0.92 5.05 0.84
C LEU A 13 0.23 5.95 0.42
N THR A 14 1.24 5.39 -0.27
CA THR A 14 2.43 6.09 -0.74
C THR A 14 2.84 5.67 -2.16
N GLU A 15 3.75 6.44 -2.76
CA GLU A 15 4.27 6.16 -4.10
C GLU A 15 5.15 4.91 -4.10
N GLU A 16 6.07 4.76 -3.13
CA GLU A 16 7.13 3.76 -3.20
C GLU A 16 6.58 2.32 -3.23
N THR A 17 5.54 2.03 -2.46
CA THR A 17 4.89 0.71 -2.48
C THR A 17 4.08 0.50 -3.76
N THR A 18 3.50 1.56 -4.33
CA THR A 18 2.85 1.50 -5.63
C THR A 18 3.87 1.16 -6.71
N GLU A 19 4.91 1.98 -6.85
CA GLU A 19 5.95 1.81 -7.86
C GLU A 19 6.62 0.43 -7.77
N TRP A 20 6.95 -0.01 -6.56
CA TRP A 20 7.59 -1.30 -6.35
C TRP A 20 6.73 -2.47 -6.84
N LEU A 21 5.44 -2.47 -6.54
CA LEU A 21 4.52 -3.50 -7.03
C LEU A 21 4.38 -3.50 -8.56
N TYR A 22 4.40 -2.33 -9.21
CA TYR A 22 4.46 -2.26 -10.68
C TYR A 22 5.78 -2.83 -11.23
N LEU A 23 6.91 -2.59 -10.56
CA LEU A 23 8.21 -3.13 -11.00
C LEU A 23 8.30 -4.66 -10.81
N LEU A 24 7.59 -5.20 -9.83
CA LEU A 24 7.45 -6.64 -9.61
C LEU A 24 6.45 -7.31 -10.57
N GLY A 25 5.67 -6.56 -11.36
CA GLY A 25 4.61 -7.09 -12.22
C GLY A 25 3.33 -7.48 -11.45
N GLU A 26 3.16 -6.94 -10.25
CA GLU A 26 2.08 -7.25 -9.31
C GLU A 26 1.02 -6.12 -9.22
N GLU A 27 0.98 -5.23 -10.22
CA GLU A 27 0.07 -4.08 -10.23
C GLU A 27 -1.42 -4.48 -10.24
N ALA A 28 -1.74 -5.71 -10.66
CA ALA A 28 -3.09 -6.26 -10.65
C ALA A 28 -3.68 -6.32 -9.23
N ARG A 29 -2.83 -6.42 -8.20
CA ARG A 29 -3.25 -6.46 -6.79
C ARG A 29 -3.65 -5.11 -6.24
N ILE A 30 -3.23 -4.01 -6.89
CA ILE A 30 -3.46 -2.66 -6.40
C ILE A 30 -4.88 -2.23 -6.74
N VAL A 31 -5.68 -1.95 -5.70
CA VAL A 31 -7.07 -1.46 -5.83
C VAL A 31 -7.20 0.03 -5.55
N GLY A 32 -6.22 0.65 -4.88
CA GLY A 32 -6.19 2.10 -4.63
C GLY A 32 -4.80 2.62 -4.31
N ILE A 33 -4.56 3.90 -4.62
CA ILE A 33 -3.25 4.53 -4.52
C ILE A 33 -3.30 5.89 -3.81
N SER A 34 -2.13 6.36 -3.39
CA SER A 34 -1.91 7.73 -2.95
C SER A 34 -2.12 8.74 -4.08
N GLY A 35 -2.66 9.91 -3.74
CA GLY A 35 -2.70 11.07 -4.62
C GLY A 35 -1.33 11.60 -5.03
N TYR A 36 -0.26 11.20 -4.32
CA TYR A 36 1.12 11.57 -4.63
C TYR A 36 1.86 10.58 -5.55
N THR A 37 1.24 9.43 -5.86
CA THR A 37 1.82 8.46 -6.79
C THR A 37 2.00 9.11 -8.17
N VAL A 38 3.22 9.22 -8.68
CA VAL A 38 3.54 9.66 -10.05
C VAL A 38 4.31 8.61 -10.84
N ARG A 39 4.80 7.55 -10.18
CA ARG A 39 5.53 6.43 -10.81
C ARG A 39 4.84 5.07 -10.61
N PRO A 40 4.74 4.25 -11.68
CA PRO A 40 4.83 4.68 -13.08
C PRO A 40 3.66 5.61 -13.42
N ARG A 41 3.82 6.48 -14.43
CA ARG A 41 2.79 7.48 -14.78
C ARG A 41 1.39 6.87 -14.99
N ARG A 42 1.35 5.67 -15.60
CA ARG A 42 0.12 4.90 -15.85
C ARG A 42 -0.67 4.54 -14.59
N ALA A 43 0.00 4.40 -13.44
CA ALA A 43 -0.68 4.06 -12.18
C ALA A 43 -1.76 5.08 -11.79
N ARG A 44 -1.52 6.36 -12.06
CA ARG A 44 -2.49 7.44 -11.79
C ARG A 44 -3.72 7.39 -12.69
N GLU A 45 -3.53 6.90 -13.90
CA GLU A 45 -4.57 6.76 -14.93
C GLU A 45 -5.41 5.51 -14.63
N GLU A 46 -4.78 4.42 -14.18
CA GLU A 46 -5.39 3.12 -13.95
C GLU A 46 -6.08 2.97 -12.59
N LYS A 47 -5.58 3.62 -11.53
CA LYS A 47 -6.00 3.36 -10.15
C LYS A 47 -6.72 4.56 -9.51
N PRO A 48 -7.72 4.31 -8.63
CA PRO A 48 -8.37 5.38 -7.89
C PRO A 48 -7.44 5.97 -6.81
N LYS A 49 -7.48 7.30 -6.68
CA LYS A 49 -6.70 8.03 -5.66
C LYS A 49 -7.53 8.16 -4.38
N VAL A 50 -7.08 7.53 -3.29
CA VAL A 50 -7.85 7.41 -2.04
C VAL A 50 -7.24 8.12 -0.85
N SER A 51 -5.99 8.56 -0.92
CA SER A 51 -5.33 9.30 0.16
C SER A 51 -4.53 10.49 -0.36
N ALA A 52 -4.27 11.43 0.55
CA ALA A 52 -3.09 12.29 0.51
C ALA A 52 -2.02 11.67 1.43
N PHE A 53 -1.02 12.43 1.88
CA PHE A 53 0.08 11.88 2.68
C PHE A 53 -0.33 11.65 4.14
N ILE A 54 -0.99 12.64 4.75
CA ILE A 54 -1.44 12.60 6.16
C ILE A 54 -2.96 12.49 6.32
N SER A 55 -3.69 12.32 5.22
CA SER A 55 -5.14 12.13 5.26
C SER A 55 -5.60 11.07 4.26
N ALA A 56 -6.64 10.34 4.61
CA ALA A 56 -7.20 9.28 3.79
C ALA A 56 -8.72 9.41 3.70
N LYS A 57 -9.28 9.05 2.54
CA LYS A 57 -10.73 8.93 2.35
C LYS A 57 -11.14 7.53 2.78
N ILE A 58 -11.30 7.33 4.08
CA ILE A 58 -11.48 6.00 4.70
C ILE A 58 -12.65 5.25 4.06
N ASP A 59 -13.81 5.90 3.88
CA ASP A 59 -14.96 5.25 3.23
C ASP A 59 -14.67 4.83 1.79
N LYS A 60 -13.85 5.60 1.05
CA LYS A 60 -13.41 5.19 -0.29
C LYS A 60 -12.43 4.03 -0.25
N ILE A 61 -11.58 3.94 0.78
CA ILE A 61 -10.70 2.79 0.97
C ILE A 61 -11.53 1.55 1.25
N LEU A 62 -12.49 1.61 2.17
CA LEU A 62 -13.34 0.46 2.51
C LEU A 62 -14.20 0.00 1.32
N ALA A 63 -14.70 0.93 0.49
CA ALA A 63 -15.46 0.61 -0.72
C ALA A 63 -14.65 -0.13 -1.78
N LEU A 64 -13.30 -0.11 -1.69
CA LEU A 64 -12.43 -0.92 -2.54
C LEU A 64 -12.20 -2.32 -1.97
N GLU A 65 -12.79 -2.66 -0.82
CA GLU A 65 -12.67 -3.96 -0.16
C GLU A 65 -11.21 -4.48 -0.09
N PRO A 66 -10.26 -3.68 0.45
CA PRO A 66 -8.88 -4.11 0.52
C PRO A 66 -8.70 -5.24 1.53
N ASP A 67 -7.86 -6.21 1.19
CA ASP A 67 -7.38 -7.21 2.14
C ASP A 67 -6.11 -6.76 2.85
N CYS A 68 -5.41 -5.75 2.33
CA CYS A 68 -4.27 -5.13 2.97
C CYS A 68 -4.10 -3.66 2.58
N VAL A 69 -3.57 -2.85 3.50
CA VAL A 69 -3.17 -1.47 3.25
C VAL A 69 -1.69 -1.32 3.60
N PHE A 70 -0.91 -0.76 2.67
CA PHE A 70 0.48 -0.40 2.89
C PHE A 70 0.60 1.08 3.20
N GLY A 71 1.20 1.41 4.35
CA GLY A 71 1.45 2.77 4.81
C GLY A 71 2.93 3.01 5.12
N PHE A 72 3.27 4.26 5.37
CA PHE A 72 4.62 4.70 5.72
C PHE A 72 4.61 5.73 6.85
N SER A 73 5.46 5.46 7.84
CA SER A 73 5.88 6.31 8.95
C SER A 73 4.81 6.60 10.02
N ASP A 74 5.29 7.18 11.11
CA ASP A 74 4.49 7.69 12.22
C ASP A 74 3.44 8.73 11.78
N LEU A 75 3.69 9.46 10.70
CA LEU A 75 2.75 10.45 10.16
C LEU A 75 1.44 9.84 9.63
N GLN A 76 1.42 8.52 9.36
CA GLN A 76 0.23 7.80 8.93
C GLN A 76 -0.36 6.90 10.03
N ALA A 77 0.11 7.02 11.28
CA ALA A 77 -0.33 6.18 12.39
C ALA A 77 -1.84 6.30 12.66
N ASP A 78 -2.41 7.50 12.57
CA ASP A 78 -3.85 7.72 12.79
C ASP A 78 -4.69 7.06 11.68
N ILE A 79 -4.25 7.14 10.43
CA ILE A 79 -4.89 6.46 9.29
C ILE A 79 -4.85 4.94 9.51
N ALA A 80 -3.70 4.41 9.91
CA ALA A 80 -3.53 2.99 10.17
C ALA A 80 -4.44 2.53 11.33
N SER A 81 -4.46 3.26 12.43
CA SER A 81 -5.33 3.00 13.60
C SER A 81 -6.80 2.95 13.21
N GLU A 82 -7.27 3.90 12.40
CA GLU A 82 -8.66 3.94 11.95
C GLU A 82 -9.02 2.73 11.07
N LEU A 83 -8.15 2.37 10.12
CA LEU A 83 -8.34 1.22 9.23
C LEU A 83 -8.32 -0.12 10.00
N ILE A 84 -7.40 -0.27 10.96
CA ILE A 84 -7.33 -1.44 11.84
C ILE A 84 -8.61 -1.58 12.67
N ARG A 85 -9.14 -0.48 13.23
CA ARG A 85 -10.42 -0.49 13.97
C ARG A 85 -11.62 -0.91 13.10
N LYS A 86 -11.50 -0.76 11.78
CA LYS A 86 -12.49 -1.19 10.78
C LYS A 86 -12.21 -2.60 10.25
N GLY A 87 -11.25 -3.32 10.82
CA GLY A 87 -10.94 -4.72 10.50
C GLY A 87 -10.04 -4.93 9.29
N VAL A 88 -9.43 -3.86 8.76
CA VAL A 88 -8.51 -3.96 7.61
C VAL A 88 -7.11 -4.28 8.12
N GLN A 89 -6.42 -5.25 7.52
CA GLN A 89 -5.02 -5.50 7.79
C GLN A 89 -4.17 -4.34 7.25
N VAL A 90 -3.30 -3.78 8.10
CA VAL A 90 -2.42 -2.66 7.71
C VAL A 90 -0.97 -3.03 8.01
N THR A 91 -0.08 -2.81 7.04
CA THR A 91 1.36 -2.90 7.20
C THR A 91 1.94 -1.51 7.04
N VAL A 92 2.48 -0.95 8.13
CA VAL A 92 3.15 0.35 8.13
C VAL A 92 4.65 0.14 8.18
N PHE A 93 5.35 0.65 7.17
CA PHE A 93 6.81 0.69 7.13
C PHE A 93 7.32 1.98 7.78
N ASN A 94 8.56 1.99 8.27
CA ASN A 94 9.14 3.19 8.89
C ASN A 94 10.64 3.29 8.64
N GLN A 95 11.06 3.00 7.41
CA GLN A 95 12.46 3.03 6.99
C GLN A 95 13.07 4.44 7.08
N ARG A 96 14.27 4.54 7.66
CA ARG A 96 15.05 5.77 7.88
C ARG A 96 16.48 5.68 7.32
N SER A 97 16.83 4.58 6.67
CA SER A 97 18.13 4.35 6.04
C SER A 97 17.97 3.63 4.70
N VAL A 98 19.03 3.63 3.88
CA VAL A 98 19.05 2.90 2.61
C VAL A 98 18.92 1.38 2.83
N ASP A 99 19.59 0.84 3.85
CA ASP A 99 19.48 -0.59 4.19
C ASP A 99 18.06 -0.98 4.62
N GLU A 100 17.37 -0.09 5.33
CA GLU A 100 15.96 -0.28 5.67
C GLU A 100 15.04 -0.16 4.46
N ILE A 101 15.35 0.71 3.48
CA ILE A 101 14.63 0.74 2.20
C ILE A 101 14.73 -0.64 1.52
N PHE A 102 15.93 -1.21 1.41
CA PHE A 102 16.09 -2.56 0.86
C PHE A 102 15.30 -3.60 1.65
N SER A 103 15.30 -3.50 2.98
CA SER A 103 14.51 -4.39 3.84
C SER A 103 13.01 -4.31 3.54
N VAL A 104 12.48 -3.10 3.30
CA VAL A 104 11.07 -2.90 2.90
C VAL A 104 10.81 -3.50 1.51
N LEU A 105 11.70 -3.32 0.54
CA LEU A 105 11.55 -3.91 -0.80
C LEU A 105 11.48 -5.44 -0.73
N TYR A 106 12.35 -6.08 0.05
CA TYR A 106 12.31 -7.53 0.26
C TYR A 106 11.04 -7.98 0.99
N GLN A 107 10.61 -7.26 2.03
CA GLN A 107 9.38 -7.59 2.74
C GLN A 107 8.16 -7.50 1.83
N VAL A 108 8.01 -6.42 1.06
CA VAL A 108 6.87 -6.27 0.12
C VAL A 108 6.90 -7.36 -0.94
N ALA A 109 8.07 -7.68 -1.51
CA ALA A 109 8.20 -8.78 -2.47
C ALA A 109 7.76 -10.12 -1.85
N ALA A 110 8.31 -10.48 -0.69
CA ALA A 110 7.94 -11.71 0.02
C ALA A 110 6.45 -11.78 0.40
N MET A 111 5.82 -10.63 0.66
CA MET A 111 4.39 -10.57 0.91
C MET A 111 3.57 -10.90 -0.33
N VAL A 112 4.02 -10.61 -1.56
CA VAL A 112 3.22 -10.85 -2.77
C VAL A 112 3.59 -12.11 -3.56
N GLY A 113 4.74 -12.74 -3.26
CA GLY A 113 5.17 -14.02 -3.82
C GLY A 113 6.41 -13.92 -4.68
#